data_AF-A0A497XNK4-F1
#
_entry.id   AF-A0A497XNK4-F1
#
_cell.length_a   1.000
_cell.length_b   1.000
_cell.length_c   1.000
_cell.angle_alpha   90.00
_cell.angle_beta   90.00
_cell.angle_gamma   90.00
#
_symmetry.space_group_name_H-M   'P 1'
#
loop_
_entity.id
_entity.type
_entity.pdbx_description
1 polymer ?
#
loop_
_entity_poly.entity_id
_entity_poly.type
_entity_poly.pdbx_seq_one_letter_code
_entity_poly.pdbx_strand_id
1 'polypeptide(L)'
;MSRAQRLTLGIVTLVPLVYVIVVLVTPLRAVFTTDPMSSEAPEWFLYFTALHFFMYLYMGLLLAFYMLHLFGNKAISREVKALWAILLVFGSVLTMPLYWFIHVWRNRG
;
A
#
# COMPACT_ATOMS: atom_id res chain seq x y z
N MET A 1 0.49 -21.11 1.04
CA MET A 1 1.13 -20.17 1.99
C MET A 1 0.92 -20.65 3.42
N SER A 2 1.98 -20.69 4.22
CA SER A 2 1.91 -20.98 5.66
C SER A 2 1.22 -19.84 6.42
N ARG A 3 0.79 -20.10 7.66
CA ARG A 3 0.13 -19.07 8.50
C ARG A 3 1.04 -17.86 8.73
N ALA A 4 2.33 -18.09 8.98
CA ALA A 4 3.32 -17.03 9.16
C ALA A 4 3.42 -16.15 7.90
N GLN A 5 3.52 -16.75 6.70
CA GLN A 5 3.59 -16.00 5.45
C GLN A 5 2.35 -15.13 5.20
N ARG A 6 1.15 -15.64 5.52
CA ARG A 6 -0.09 -14.87 5.39
C ARG A 6 -0.09 -13.68 6.35
N LEU A 7 0.35 -13.88 7.60
CA LEU A 7 0.46 -12.80 8.58
C LEU A 7 1.49 -11.75 8.16
N THR A 8 2.69 -12.16 7.73
CA THR A 8 3.73 -11.26 7.23
C THR A 8 3.22 -10.43 6.06
N LEU A 9 2.56 -11.06 5.09
CA LEU A 9 1.96 -10.32 3.98
C LEU A 9 0.92 -9.30 4.46
N GLY A 10 0.10 -9.65 5.46
CA GLY A 10 -0.88 -8.72 6.04
C GLY A 10 -0.21 -7.49 6.65
N ILE A 11 0.84 -7.69 7.45
CA ILE A 11 1.63 -6.60 8.05
C ILE A 11 2.23 -5.70 6.96
N VAL A 12 2.89 -6.30 5.97
CA VAL A 12 3.46 -5.62 4.79
C VAL A 12 2.37 -4.82 4.06
N THR A 13 1.17 -5.36 3.92
CA THR A 13 0.03 -4.70 3.25
C THR A 13 -0.52 -3.52 4.04
N LEU A 14 -0.33 -3.47 5.36
CA LEU A 14 -0.78 -2.36 6.20
C LEU A 14 0.24 -1.20 6.25
N VAL A 15 1.51 -1.44 5.90
CA VAL A 15 2.56 -0.39 5.89
C VAL A 15 2.15 0.85 5.07
N PRO A 16 1.62 0.73 3.84
CA PRO A 16 1.17 1.89 3.06
C PRO A 16 0.03 2.66 3.73
N LEU A 17 -0.86 1.97 4.44
CA LEU A 17 -1.99 2.58 5.13
C LEU A 17 -1.50 3.46 6.29
N VAL A 18 -0.53 2.96 7.05
CA VAL A 18 0.16 3.74 8.08
C VAL A 18 0.93 4.91 7.46
N TYR A 19 1.60 4.68 6.32
CA TYR A 19 2.37 5.71 5.64
C TYR A 19 1.51 6.87 5.11
N VAL A 20 0.25 6.62 4.73
CA VAL A 20 -0.70 7.70 4.37
C VAL A 20 -0.82 8.71 5.52
N ILE A 21 -0.86 8.27 6.78
CA ILE A 21 -0.92 9.17 7.94
C ILE A 21 0.35 10.04 7.99
N VAL A 22 1.53 9.45 7.77
CA VAL A 22 2.81 10.18 7.74
C VAL A 22 2.79 11.25 6.64
N VAL A 23 2.33 10.90 5.43
CA VAL A 23 2.24 11.82 4.30
C VAL A 23 1.24 12.95 4.54
N LEU A 24 0.14 12.70 5.24
CA LEU A 24 -0.85 13.74 5.57
C LEU A 24 -0.34 14.69 6.66
N VAL A 25 0.33 14.16 7.68
CA VAL A 25 0.83 14.94 8.83
C VAL A 25 2.07 15.77 8.46
N THR A 26 2.93 15.28 7.57
CA THR A 26 4.23 15.92 7.31
C THR A 26 4.13 17.31 6.67
N PRO A 27 3.33 17.54 5.61
CA PRO A 27 3.10 18.87 5.07
C PRO A 27 2.38 19.79 6.07
N LEU A 28 1.44 19.24 6.84
CA LEU A 28 0.75 20.01 7.88
C LEU A 28 1.74 20.52 8.94
N ARG A 29 2.68 19.68 9.37
CA ARG A 29 3.77 20.11 10.26
C ARG A 29 4.60 21.24 9.63
N ALA A 30 4.99 21.10 8.36
CA ALA A 30 5.80 22.09 7.66
C ALA A 30 5.14 23.48 7.65
N VAL A 31 3.82 23.55 7.45
CA VAL A 31 3.03 24.80 7.51
C VAL A 31 3.19 25.53 8.86
N PHE A 32 3.35 24.81 9.96
CA PHE A 32 3.44 25.40 11.30
C PHE A 32 4.87 25.59 11.82
N THR A 33 5.86 24.93 11.23
CA THR A 33 7.22 24.90 11.77
C THR A 33 8.28 25.55 10.87
N THR A 34 7.96 25.81 9.61
CA THR A 34 8.91 26.36 8.64
C THR A 34 8.70 27.87 8.48
N ASP A 35 9.80 28.63 8.38
CA ASP A 35 9.74 30.06 8.11
C ASP A 35 9.18 30.30 6.70
N PRO A 36 8.02 30.98 6.55
CA PRO A 36 7.40 31.24 5.26
C PRO A 36 8.24 32.15 4.34
N MET A 37 9.23 32.88 4.87
CA MET A 37 10.15 33.70 4.09
C MET A 37 11.38 32.92 3.59
N SER A 38 11.61 31.69 4.07
CA SER A 38 12.74 30.87 3.65
C SER A 38 12.50 30.23 2.28
N SER A 39 13.48 30.32 1.38
CA SER A 39 13.46 29.68 0.06
C SER A 39 14.08 28.27 0.06
N GLU A 40 14.64 27.84 1.19
CA GLU A 40 15.32 26.57 1.34
C GLU A 40 14.36 25.49 1.84
N ALA A 41 14.36 24.33 1.18
CA ALA A 41 13.64 23.18 1.70
C ALA A 41 14.37 22.66 2.96
N PRO A 42 13.64 22.29 4.03
CA PRO A 42 14.25 21.67 5.20
C PRO A 42 15.01 20.38 4.83
N GLU A 43 16.13 20.08 5.49
CA GLU A 43 16.93 18.88 5.19
C GLU A 43 16.11 17.57 5.26
N TRP A 44 15.17 17.48 6.19
CA TRP A 44 14.28 16.32 6.33
C TRP A 44 13.42 16.08 5.08
N PHE A 45 13.17 17.11 4.27
CA PHE A 45 12.34 17.03 3.07
C PHE A 45 12.95 16.11 2.01
N LEU A 46 14.28 16.08 1.87
CA LEU A 46 14.96 15.18 0.94
C LEU A 46 14.74 13.72 1.33
N TYR A 47 14.94 13.38 2.61
CA TYR A 47 14.73 12.03 3.14
C TYR A 47 13.26 11.61 3.04
N PHE A 48 12.34 12.52 3.36
CA PHE A 48 10.91 12.30 3.20
C PHE A 48 10.55 12.02 1.73
N THR A 49 11.09 12.80 0.80
CA THR A 49 10.86 12.65 -0.63
C THR A 49 11.40 11.31 -1.14
N ALA A 50 12.62 10.94 -0.75
CA ALA A 50 13.21 9.65 -1.09
C ALA A 50 12.35 8.48 -0.57
N LEU A 51 11.92 8.55 0.69
CA LEU A 51 10.99 7.57 1.27
C LEU A 51 9.66 7.53 0.53
N HIS A 52 9.14 8.67 0.10
CA HIS A 52 7.88 8.76 -0.65
C HIS A 52 7.98 8.07 -2.01
N PHE A 53 9.08 8.27 -2.74
CA PHE A 53 9.34 7.54 -3.98
C PHE A 53 9.54 6.04 -3.77
N PHE A 54 10.24 5.66 -2.69
CA PHE A 54 10.35 4.26 -2.30
C PHE A 54 8.98 3.62 -2.06
N MET A 55 8.05 4.36 -1.42
CA MET A 55 6.70 3.86 -1.17
C MET A 55 5.88 3.65 -2.45
N TYR A 56 6.11 4.41 -3.52
CA TYR A 56 5.50 4.11 -4.83
C TYR A 56 6.03 2.80 -5.42
N LEU A 57 7.35 2.57 -5.37
CA LEU A 57 7.94 1.31 -5.81
C LEU A 57 7.40 0.13 -5.00
N TYR A 58 7.35 0.29 -3.68
CA TYR A 58 6.79 -0.70 -2.76
C TYR A 58 5.32 -1.03 -3.07
N MET A 59 4.50 -0.01 -3.31
CA MET A 59 3.09 -0.18 -3.72
C MET A 59 2.98 -0.90 -5.08
N GLY A 60 3.84 -0.59 -6.04
CA GLY A 60 3.90 -1.28 -7.33
C GLY A 60 4.21 -2.77 -7.18
N LEU A 61 5.19 -3.11 -6.32
CA LEU A 61 5.54 -4.50 -6.03
C LEU A 61 4.41 -5.24 -5.31
N LEU A 62 3.76 -4.60 -4.35
CA LEU A 62 2.57 -5.16 -3.69
C LEU A 62 1.43 -5.40 -4.67
N LEU A 63 1.14 -4.43 -5.54
CA LEU A 63 0.11 -4.56 -6.57
C LEU A 63 0.43 -5.72 -7.52
N ALA A 64 1.66 -5.81 -8.02
CA ALA A 64 2.10 -6.91 -8.88
C ALA A 64 1.92 -8.27 -8.17
N PHE A 65 2.32 -8.38 -6.90
CA PHE A 65 2.11 -9.58 -6.10
C PHE A 65 0.62 -9.95 -6.00
N TYR A 66 -0.25 -8.99 -5.67
CA TYR A 66 -1.68 -9.23 -5.54
C TYR A 66 -2.34 -9.61 -6.87
N MET A 67 -1.89 -9.04 -7.99
CA MET A 67 -2.33 -9.40 -9.33
C MET A 67 -1.94 -10.84 -9.68
N LEU A 68 -0.69 -11.23 -9.42
CA LEU A 68 -0.24 -12.61 -9.60
C LEU A 68 -1.05 -13.60 -8.75
N HIS A 69 -1.28 -13.25 -7.47
CA HIS A 69 -2.13 -14.06 -6.59
C HIS A 69 -3.56 -14.16 -7.10
N LEU A 70 -4.14 -13.06 -7.57
CA LEU A 70 -5.50 -13.01 -8.12
C LEU A 70 -5.68 -13.90 -9.34
N PHE A 71 -4.80 -13.78 -10.33
CA PHE A 71 -4.93 -14.58 -11.55
C PHE A 71 -4.59 -16.05 -11.32
N GLY A 72 -3.64 -16.35 -10.41
CA GLY A 72 -3.30 -17.71 -10.01
C GLY A 72 -4.35 -18.40 -9.13
N ASN A 73 -5.25 -17.65 -8.48
CA ASN A 73 -6.27 -18.24 -7.60
C ASN A 73 -7.40 -18.90 -8.40
N LYS A 74 -7.46 -20.23 -8.39
CA LYS A 74 -8.50 -21.01 -9.10
C LYS A 74 -9.88 -20.95 -8.45
N ALA A 75 -9.98 -20.52 -7.18
CA ALA A 75 -11.25 -20.43 -6.45
C ALA A 75 -12.09 -19.21 -6.84
N ILE A 76 -11.51 -18.24 -7.54
CA ILE A 76 -12.19 -17.00 -7.96
C ILE A 76 -12.61 -17.15 -9.42
N SER A 77 -13.89 -16.91 -9.73
CA SER A 77 -14.37 -16.93 -11.12
C SER A 77 -13.73 -15.83 -11.97
N ARG A 78 -13.75 -15.99 -13.29
CA ARG A 78 -13.09 -15.06 -14.22
C ARG A 78 -13.67 -13.64 -14.12
N GLU A 79 -14.99 -13.52 -13.97
CA GLU A 79 -15.72 -12.26 -13.88
C GLU A 79 -15.35 -11.54 -12.57
N VAL A 80 -15.31 -12.28 -11.47
CA VAL A 80 -14.94 -11.74 -10.15
C VAL A 80 -13.46 -11.33 -10.12
N LYS A 81 -12.58 -12.04 -10.85
CA LYS A 81 -11.17 -11.62 -11.00
C LYS A 81 -11.04 -10.26 -11.68
N ALA A 82 -11.80 -10.00 -12.75
CA ALA A 82 -11.76 -8.71 -13.43
C ALA A 82 -12.16 -7.57 -12.48
N LEU A 83 -13.22 -7.76 -11.69
CA LEU A 83 -13.65 -6.79 -10.67
C LEU A 83 -12.56 -6.55 -9.62
N TRP A 84 -11.94 -7.60 -9.09
CA TRP A 84 -10.85 -7.43 -8.12
C TRP A 84 -9.62 -6.75 -8.70
N ALA A 85 -9.26 -7.03 -9.96
CA ALA A 85 -8.15 -6.36 -10.62
C ALA A 85 -8.40 -4.84 -10.70
N ILE A 86 -9.61 -4.44 -11.11
CA ILE A 86 -10.03 -3.03 -11.11
C ILE A 86 -9.95 -2.44 -9.70
N LEU A 87 -10.55 -3.11 -8.71
CA LEU A 87 -10.51 -2.63 -7.32
C LEU A 87 -9.08 -2.52 -6.77
N LEU A 88 -8.17 -3.43 -7.12
CA LEU A 88 -6.78 -3.41 -6.67
C LEU A 88 -5.99 -2.27 -7.32
N VAL A 89 -6.22 -1.98 -8.60
CA VAL A 89 -5.56 -0.87 -9.30
C VAL A 89 -6.09 0.48 -8.82
N PHE A 90 -7.42 0.66 -8.76
CA PHE A 90 -8.03 1.96 -8.47
C PHE A 90 -8.25 2.21 -6.97
N GLY A 91 -8.62 1.17 -6.21
CA GLY A 91 -8.79 1.28 -4.75
C GLY A 91 -7.49 1.03 -3.97
N SER A 92 -6.48 0.42 -4.61
CA SER A 92 -5.07 0.39 -4.18
C SER A 92 -4.89 0.16 -2.67
N VAL A 93 -4.48 1.20 -1.92
CA VAL A 93 -4.15 1.14 -0.50
C VAL A 93 -5.29 0.61 0.39
N LEU A 94 -6.55 0.82 -0.01
CA LEU A 94 -7.73 0.36 0.73
C LEU A 94 -8.14 -1.06 0.31
N THR A 95 -8.01 -1.37 -0.99
CA THR A 95 -8.44 -2.67 -1.51
C THR A 95 -7.46 -3.78 -1.15
N MET A 96 -6.15 -3.53 -1.13
CA MET A 96 -5.17 -4.59 -0.86
C MET A 96 -5.37 -5.26 0.52
N PRO A 97 -5.56 -4.53 1.64
CA PRO A 97 -5.88 -5.15 2.93
C PRO A 97 -7.19 -5.95 2.91
N LEU A 98 -8.21 -5.45 2.20
CA LEU A 98 -9.49 -6.13 2.07
C LEU A 98 -9.35 -7.45 1.29
N TYR A 99 -8.65 -7.40 0.16
CA TYR A 99 -8.35 -8.57 -0.67
C TYR A 99 -7.54 -9.60 0.12
N TRP A 100 -6.52 -9.16 0.86
CA TRP A 100 -5.74 -10.02 1.75
C TRP A 100 -6.62 -10.74 2.76
N PHE A 101 -7.48 -10.00 3.46
CA PHE A 101 -8.34 -10.57 4.49
C PHE A 101 -9.29 -11.63 3.91
N ILE A 102 -9.92 -11.34 2.77
CA ILE A 102 -10.93 -12.22 2.16
C ILE A 102 -10.29 -13.44 1.48
N HIS A 103 -9.27 -13.24 0.65
CA HIS A 103 -8.76 -14.26 -0.28
C HIS A 103 -7.45 -14.92 0.15
N VAL A 104 -6.70 -14.32 1.09
CA VAL A 104 -5.44 -14.88 1.59
C VAL A 104 -5.59 -15.39 3.02
N TRP A 105 -6.13 -14.57 3.91
CA TRP A 105 -6.29 -14.91 5.33
C TRP A 105 -7.44 -15.90 5.56
N ARG A 106 -8.64 -15.56 5.10
CA ARG A 106 -9.85 -16.37 5.33
C ARG A 106 -9.97 -17.59 4.42
N ASN A 107 -9.23 -17.64 3.32
CA ASN A 107 -9.20 -18.79 2.41
C ASN A 107 -8.45 -19.96 3.08
N ARG A 108 -9.15 -20.65 3.99
CA ARG A 108 -8.74 -21.91 4.63
C ARG A 108 -9.13 -23.05 3.69
N GLY A 109 -8.34 -23.22 2.63
CA GLY A 109 -8.09 -24.54 2.05
C GLY A 109 -6.95 -25.19 2.83
#